data_AF-A0A2N8M886-F1
#
_entry.id   AF-A0A2N8M886-F1
#
_cell.length_a   1.000
_cell.length_b   1.000
_cell.length_c   1.000
_cell.angle_alpha   90.00
_cell.angle_beta   90.00
_cell.angle_gamma   90.00
#
_symmetry.space_group_name_H-M   'P 1'
#
loop_
_entity.id
_entity.type
_entity.pdbx_description
1 polymer ?
#
loop_
_entity_poly.entity_id
_entity_poly.type
_entity_poly.pdbx_seq_one_letter_code
_entity_poly.pdbx_strand_id
1 'polypeptide(L)'
;MRSLHINGLLLILAVPGTVGSLLFASSTAAQMTPYGAQEMPPANNAARVQITEGPTIESFRNNEAIITWTSNNPGGTDEHFGIVSYGTDRNQLDQTAKSH
;
A
#
# COMPACT_ATOMS: atom_id res chain seq x y z
N MET A 1 -46.79 0.24 18.91
CA MET A 1 -47.23 -1.03 19.56
C MET A 1 -46.65 -2.20 18.80
N ARG A 2 -46.19 -3.25 19.52
CA ARG A 2 -45.49 -4.50 19.11
C ARG A 2 -43.96 -4.31 18.89
N SER A 3 -43.01 -4.65 19.79
CA SER A 3 -42.72 -5.84 20.67
C SER A 3 -42.36 -7.10 19.85
N LEU A 4 -41.35 -7.95 20.12
CA LEU A 4 -40.56 -8.41 21.29
C LEU A 4 -39.09 -8.71 20.81
N HIS A 5 -38.02 -8.88 21.61
CA HIS A 5 -37.81 -9.96 22.61
C HIS A 5 -36.52 -9.75 23.43
N ILE A 6 -36.60 -10.10 24.72
CA ILE A 6 -35.56 -10.14 25.77
C ILE A 6 -35.17 -11.61 26.01
N ASN A 7 -33.91 -11.93 26.30
CA ASN A 7 -33.48 -13.03 27.21
C ASN A 7 -31.98 -12.85 27.45
N GLY A 8 -31.48 -12.49 28.64
CA GLY A 8 -31.50 -13.28 29.89
C GLY A 8 -30.29 -14.23 29.87
N LEU A 9 -29.42 -14.41 30.85
CA LEU A 9 -29.31 -14.01 32.26
C LEU A 9 -27.83 -14.22 32.67
N LEU A 10 -27.36 -13.47 33.66
CA LEU A 10 -26.03 -13.48 34.29
C LEU A 10 -25.62 -14.85 34.90
N LEU A 11 -24.31 -15.14 34.95
CA LEU A 11 -23.71 -16.00 35.98
C LEU A 11 -22.28 -15.52 36.32
N ILE A 12 -22.13 -14.99 37.54
CA ILE A 12 -20.88 -14.57 38.19
C ILE A 12 -20.29 -15.77 38.94
N LEU A 13 -18.98 -16.02 38.88
CA LEU A 13 -18.26 -16.78 39.91
C LEU A 13 -16.83 -16.24 40.08
N ALA A 14 -16.54 -15.71 41.26
CA ALA A 14 -15.20 -15.34 41.72
C ALA A 14 -14.52 -16.56 42.37
N VAL A 15 -13.25 -16.80 42.06
CA VAL A 15 -12.37 -17.72 42.81
C VAL A 15 -11.02 -17.03 43.00
N PRO A 16 -10.54 -16.84 44.25
CA PRO A 16 -9.20 -16.32 44.51
C PRO A 16 -8.20 -17.47 44.54
N GLY A 17 -7.17 -17.40 43.69
CA GLY A 17 -6.10 -18.41 43.64
C GLY A 17 -4.96 -17.99 42.73
N THR A 18 -3.75 -18.09 43.26
CA THR A 18 -2.49 -17.41 42.91
C THR A 18 -1.77 -17.87 41.62
N VAL A 19 -0.84 -17.00 41.19
CA VAL A 19 0.41 -17.22 40.42
C VAL A 19 0.36 -16.83 38.93
N GLY A 20 1.10 -15.76 38.65
CA GLY A 20 1.95 -15.60 37.47
C GLY A 20 1.24 -15.61 36.12
N SER A 21 0.95 -14.43 35.59
CA SER A 21 0.79 -14.29 34.15
C SER A 21 1.39 -12.97 33.70
N LEU A 22 2.17 -13.09 32.65
CA LEU A 22 3.09 -12.12 32.09
C LEU A 22 2.46 -10.73 31.96
N LEU A 23 3.26 -9.70 32.27
CA LEU A 23 3.00 -8.36 31.78
C LEU A 23 3.09 -8.40 30.24
N PHE A 24 2.00 -8.74 29.57
CA PHE A 24 1.82 -8.32 28.20
C PHE A 24 1.66 -6.82 28.26
N ALA A 25 2.74 -6.09 28.00
CA ALA A 25 2.70 -4.68 27.73
C ALA A 25 1.73 -4.48 26.56
N SER A 26 0.48 -4.18 26.88
CA SER A 26 -0.49 -3.69 25.93
C SER A 26 -0.07 -2.27 25.64
N SER A 27 0.89 -2.08 24.75
CA SER A 27 1.31 -0.77 24.27
C SER A 27 0.21 -0.20 23.37
N THR A 28 -0.97 0.06 23.94
CA THR A 28 -2.01 0.89 23.32
C THR A 28 -1.57 2.35 23.19
N ALA A 29 -0.40 2.71 23.74
CA ALA A 29 0.26 3.99 23.52
C ALA A 29 0.77 4.19 22.08
N ALA A 30 0.89 3.14 21.25
CA ALA A 30 1.33 3.29 19.87
C ALA A 30 0.23 3.77 18.89
N GLN A 31 -1.04 3.86 19.35
CA GLN A 31 -2.17 4.23 18.49
C GLN A 31 -2.68 5.66 18.72
N MET A 32 -1.96 6.47 19.51
CA MET A 32 -2.35 7.85 19.80
C MET A 32 -1.29 8.87 19.39
N THR A 33 -0.56 8.60 18.31
CA THR A 33 -0.03 9.71 17.50
C THR A 33 -1.15 10.13 16.54
N PRO A 34 -1.58 11.41 16.54
CA PRO A 34 -2.22 11.95 15.35
C PRO A 34 -1.32 11.58 14.18
N TYR A 35 -1.89 11.11 13.09
CA TYR A 35 -1.19 10.81 11.84
C TYR A 35 -0.64 12.12 11.26
N GLY A 36 0.31 12.74 11.94
CA GLY A 36 1.23 13.68 11.33
C GLY A 36 2.03 12.81 10.40
N ALA A 37 1.78 12.95 9.09
CA ALA A 37 2.67 12.41 8.09
C ALA A 37 4.08 12.83 8.51
N GLN A 38 4.88 11.87 8.98
CA GLN A 38 6.27 12.14 9.23
C GLN A 38 6.85 12.28 7.83
N GLU A 39 6.92 13.52 7.34
CA GLU A 39 7.53 13.85 6.05
C GLU A 39 8.96 13.32 6.13
N MET A 40 9.19 12.15 5.52
CA MET A 40 10.53 11.64 5.36
C MET A 40 11.27 12.64 4.49
N PRO A 41 12.54 12.97 4.81
CA PRO A 41 13.33 13.81 3.93
C PRO A 41 13.29 13.19 2.52
N PRO A 42 13.13 14.00 1.46
CA PRO A 42 13.08 13.50 0.09
C PRO A 42 14.26 12.57 -0.18
N ALA A 43 14.00 11.48 -0.89
CA ALA A 43 15.08 10.59 -1.30
C ALA A 43 16.14 11.39 -2.07
N ASN A 44 17.42 11.12 -1.79
CA ASN A 44 18.51 11.76 -2.49
C ASN A 44 18.35 11.57 -4.00
N ASN A 45 18.58 12.62 -4.77
CA ASN A 45 18.48 12.57 -6.22
C ASN A 45 19.47 11.52 -6.76
N ALA A 46 18.97 10.56 -7.51
CA ALA A 46 19.80 9.65 -8.27
C ALA A 46 20.46 10.40 -9.43
N ALA A 47 21.73 10.09 -9.72
CA ALA A 47 22.42 10.69 -10.87
C ALA A 47 21.76 10.32 -12.22
N ARG A 48 21.03 9.20 -12.26
CA ARG A 48 20.30 8.69 -13.43
C ARG A 48 19.20 7.69 -13.02
N VAL A 49 18.07 7.72 -13.71
CA VAL A 49 17.04 6.68 -13.65
C VAL A 49 17.47 5.46 -14.47
N GLN A 50 17.32 4.28 -13.89
CA GLN A 50 17.71 2.99 -14.43
C GLN A 50 16.56 2.01 -14.24
N ILE A 51 16.20 1.31 -15.30
CA ILE A 51 15.27 0.17 -15.24
C ILE A 51 16.03 -1.00 -14.59
N THR A 52 15.55 -1.46 -13.44
CA THR A 52 16.11 -2.60 -12.70
C THR A 52 15.43 -3.91 -13.06
N GLU A 53 14.16 -3.84 -13.46
CA GLU A 53 13.40 -4.96 -14.03
C GLU A 53 12.70 -4.48 -15.29
N GLY A 54 12.97 -5.15 -16.41
CA GLY A 54 12.48 -4.74 -17.72
C GLY A 54 10.96 -4.75 -17.86
N PRO A 55 10.42 -4.09 -18.89
CA PRO A 55 8.99 -4.07 -19.13
C PRO A 55 8.44 -5.47 -19.42
N THR A 56 7.36 -5.82 -18.74
CA THR A 56 6.59 -7.04 -18.92
C THR A 56 5.10 -6.74 -19.06
N ILE A 57 4.35 -7.64 -19.69
CA ILE A 57 2.89 -7.53 -19.79
C ILE A 57 2.30 -8.15 -18.52
N GLU A 58 1.64 -7.33 -17.71
CA GLU A 58 0.90 -7.79 -16.54
C GLU A 58 -0.45 -8.38 -16.94
N SER A 59 -1.18 -7.67 -17.82
CA SER A 59 -2.45 -8.15 -18.38
C SER A 59 -2.76 -7.46 -19.71
N PHE A 60 -3.66 -8.05 -20.51
CA PHE A 60 -4.17 -7.44 -21.73
C PHE A 60 -5.59 -7.91 -22.03
N ARG A 61 -6.40 -7.03 -22.63
CA ARG A 61 -7.74 -7.33 -23.17
C ARG A 61 -8.03 -6.44 -24.36
N ASN A 62 -8.53 -7.00 -25.46
CA ASN A 62 -8.98 -6.27 -26.65
C ASN A 62 -7.97 -5.19 -27.09
N ASN A 63 -8.19 -3.95 -26.67
CA ASN A 63 -7.47 -2.75 -27.05
C ASN A 63 -6.67 -2.12 -25.89
N GLU A 64 -6.51 -2.83 -24.77
CA GLU A 64 -5.84 -2.35 -23.56
C GLU A 64 -4.81 -3.37 -23.08
N ALA A 65 -3.68 -2.87 -22.57
CA ALA A 65 -2.65 -3.67 -21.92
C ALA A 65 -2.08 -2.90 -20.72
N ILE A 66 -1.77 -3.63 -19.65
CA ILE A 66 -1.00 -3.14 -18.51
C ILE A 66 0.43 -3.61 -18.69
N ILE A 67 1.35 -2.65 -18.82
CA ILE A 67 2.79 -2.89 -18.88
C ILE A 67 3.39 -2.45 -17.56
N THR A 68 4.20 -3.31 -16.96
CA THR A 68 4.88 -3.05 -15.68
C THR A 68 6.39 -3.18 -15.83
N TRP A 69 7.12 -2.33 -15.11
CA TRP A 69 8.58 -2.35 -15.01
C TRP A 69 8.99 -1.77 -13.66
N THR A 70 10.21 -2.08 -13.21
CA THR A 70 10.79 -1.51 -12.00
C THR A 70 11.97 -0.63 -12.37
N SER A 71 12.08 0.54 -11.74
CA SER A 71 13.24 1.42 -11.81
C SER A 71 13.74 1.78 -10.42
N ASN A 72 14.99 2.25 -10.33
CA ASN A 72 15.44 2.92 -9.11
C ASN A 72 14.62 4.21 -8.87
N ASN A 73 14.50 4.62 -7.60
CA ASN A 73 13.88 5.88 -7.23
C ASN A 73 14.76 7.06 -7.70
N PRO A 74 14.27 7.97 -8.57
CA PRO A 74 15.03 9.16 -8.97
C PRO A 74 15.31 10.12 -7.82
N GLY A 75 14.58 10.05 -6.71
CA GLY A 75 14.51 11.12 -5.72
C GLY A 75 13.72 12.33 -6.25
N GLY A 76 13.85 13.47 -5.58
CA GLY A 76 13.14 14.70 -5.97
C GLY A 76 11.73 14.80 -5.42
N THR A 77 10.80 15.37 -6.19
CA THR A 77 9.38 15.48 -5.82
C THR A 77 8.71 14.12 -5.81
N ASP A 78 7.61 13.98 -5.06
CA ASP A 78 6.82 12.74 -5.02
C ASP A 78 6.12 12.41 -6.35
N GLU A 79 6.01 13.40 -7.25
CA GLU A 79 5.40 13.21 -8.56
C GLU A 79 6.40 12.58 -9.55
N HIS A 80 6.10 11.35 -10.00
CA HIS A 80 6.85 10.63 -11.03
C HIS A 80 5.92 10.08 -12.11
N PHE A 81 6.38 10.03 -13.35
CA PHE A 81 5.60 9.53 -14.48
C PHE A 81 6.30 8.39 -15.20
N GLY A 82 5.55 7.33 -15.48
CA GLY A 82 5.93 6.31 -16.45
C GLY A 82 5.49 6.73 -17.85
N ILE A 83 6.35 6.53 -18.85
CA ILE A 83 6.05 6.83 -20.25
C ILE A 83 6.37 5.59 -21.08
N VAL A 84 5.41 5.14 -21.89
CA VAL A 84 5.57 4.00 -22.80
C VAL A 84 5.33 4.47 -24.22
N SER A 85 6.30 4.29 -25.10
CA SER A 85 6.13 4.41 -26.56
C SER A 85 5.78 3.05 -27.16
N TYR A 86 4.75 2.99 -28.00
CA TYR A 86 4.22 1.74 -28.55
C TYR A 86 3.74 1.89 -30.00
N GLY A 87 3.58 0.75 -30.68
CA GLY A 87 3.19 0.67 -32.08
C GLY A 87 3.03 -0.78 -32.53
N THR A 88 2.50 -0.99 -33.74
CA THR A 88 2.37 -2.33 -34.34
C THR A 88 3.59 -2.72 -35.17
N ASP A 89 4.43 -1.76 -35.55
CA ASP A 89 5.72 -1.96 -36.19
C ASP A 89 6.84 -1.63 -35.19
N ARG A 90 7.76 -2.58 -34.99
CA ARG A 90 8.91 -2.42 -34.09
C ARG A 90 9.84 -1.27 -34.47
N ASN A 91 9.79 -0.80 -35.71
CA ASN A 91 10.59 0.33 -36.19
C ASN A 91 9.81 1.66 -36.14
N GLN A 92 8.52 1.64 -35.75
CA GLN A 92 7.62 2.80 -35.70
C GLN A 92 6.75 2.73 -34.44
N LEU A 93 7.27 3.25 -33.33
CA LEU A 93 6.59 3.31 -32.02
C LEU A 93 6.03 4.71 -31.76
N ASP A 94 5.17 5.18 -32.67
CA ASP A 94 4.77 6.58 -32.74
C ASP A 94 3.63 6.95 -31.76
N GLN A 95 3.10 6.00 -31.00
CA GLN A 95 2.09 6.24 -29.97
C GLN A 95 2.75 6.31 -28.59
N THR A 96 2.17 7.09 -27.67
CA THR A 96 2.69 7.23 -26.30
C THR A 96 1.56 7.22 -25.28
N ALA A 97 1.77 6.50 -24.18
CA ALA A 97 0.96 6.57 -22.98
C ALA A 97 1.80 7.10 -21.81
N LYS A 98 1.19 7.92 -20.95
CA LYS A 98 1.81 8.52 -19.76
C LYS A 98 0.94 8.21 -18.53
N SER A 99 1.54 7.74 -17.45
CA SER A 99 0.83 7.58 -16.17
C SER A 99 0.50 8.94 -15.56
N HIS A 100 -0.55 9.01 -14.74
CA HIS A 100 -0.95 10.21 -14.00
C HIS A 100 -0.91 9.96 -12.50
#